data_AF-A0A7U8PWH2-F1
#
_entry.id   AF-A0A7U8PWH2-F1
#
_cell.length_a   1.000
_cell.length_b   1.000
_cell.length_c   1.000
_cell.angle_alpha   90.00
_cell.angle_beta   90.00
_cell.angle_gamma   90.00
#
_symmetry.space_group_name_H-M   'P 1'
#
loop_
_entity.id
_entity.type
_entity.pdbx_description
1 polymer ?
#
loop_
_entity_poly.entity_id
_entity_poly.type
_entity_poly.pdbx_seq_one_letter_code
_entity_poly.pdbx_strand_id
1 'polypeptide(L)'
;MQRILDRIGQFSRAALFAASVVPLALASVPTVQAADYIAPAPAGVADAGLCNQQSVLRRVVSGFGYQVRHVPNLPKVGITAMSDVRLTRYEPKVSPADIERTYCQATAVLSDGQYRPVWYMVEEGQGFAALGRNVEFCVDGFDRWYVYDGRCRVLR
;
A
#
# COMPACT_ATOMS: atom_id res chain seq x y z
N MET A 1 -27.81 53.26 -6.96
CA MET A 1 -28.07 54.31 -5.94
C MET A 1 -28.14 53.62 -4.59
N GLN A 2 -27.01 53.51 -3.87
CA GLN A 2 -26.61 54.45 -2.80
C GLN A 2 -27.63 54.48 -1.65
N ARG A 3 -27.31 53.82 -0.51
CA ARG A 3 -26.92 54.51 0.74
C ARG A 3 -26.89 53.56 1.97
N ILE A 4 -25.69 53.49 2.59
CA ILE A 4 -25.44 53.69 4.05
C ILE A 4 -25.85 52.50 4.96
N LEU A 5 -24.98 51.58 5.41
CA LEU A 5 -23.83 51.66 6.34
C LEU A 5 -24.08 52.41 7.67
N ASP A 6 -23.73 51.71 8.74
CA ASP A 6 -23.46 52.16 10.12
C ASP A 6 -24.62 52.25 11.13
N ARG A 7 -24.61 51.30 12.06
CA ARG A 7 -24.52 51.68 13.48
C ARG A 7 -23.73 50.66 14.30
N ILE A 8 -22.47 51.01 14.48
CA ILE A 8 -21.52 50.45 15.44
C ILE A 8 -21.93 50.89 16.85
N GLY A 9 -21.87 49.93 17.78
CA GLY A 9 -21.41 50.17 19.15
C GLY A 9 -22.44 50.60 20.19
N GLN A 10 -22.77 49.67 21.08
CA GLN A 10 -22.96 50.04 22.49
C GLN A 10 -22.45 48.93 23.40
N PHE A 11 -21.33 49.27 24.04
CA PHE A 11 -20.67 48.52 25.09
C PHE A 11 -21.51 48.57 26.37
N SER A 12 -21.77 47.41 26.96
CA SER A 12 -22.12 47.32 28.38
C SER A 12 -21.19 46.32 29.04
N ARG A 13 -20.15 46.86 29.69
CA ARG A 13 -19.36 46.17 30.69
C ARG A 13 -20.17 46.16 31.98
N ALA A 14 -20.63 44.98 32.40
CA ALA A 14 -20.92 44.71 33.80
C ALA A 14 -20.33 43.34 34.11
N ALA A 15 -19.11 43.36 34.65
CA ALA A 15 -18.61 42.27 35.46
C ALA A 15 -19.55 42.08 36.66
N LEU A 16 -19.66 40.88 37.21
CA LEU A 16 -19.50 40.61 38.65
C LEU A 16 -19.73 39.10 38.97
N PHE A 17 -18.69 38.51 39.55
CA PHE A 17 -18.63 37.42 40.53
C PHE A 17 -19.09 35.97 40.20
N ALA A 18 -18.06 35.13 40.04
CA ALA A 18 -17.77 33.94 40.85
C ALA A 18 -18.85 32.85 41.06
N ALA A 19 -18.68 31.73 40.34
CA ALA A 19 -18.81 30.39 40.91
C ALA A 19 -17.99 29.41 40.05
N SER A 20 -16.76 29.16 40.50
CA SER A 20 -15.91 28.08 40.00
C SER A 20 -16.55 26.73 40.33
N VAL A 21 -17.05 26.03 39.32
CA VAL A 21 -17.33 24.59 39.40
C VAL A 21 -16.36 23.93 38.44
N VAL A 22 -15.23 23.43 38.97
CA VAL A 22 -14.30 22.57 38.22
C VAL A 22 -14.95 21.18 38.17
N PRO A 23 -15.36 20.66 37.01
CA PRO A 23 -15.72 19.25 36.91
C PRO A 23 -14.43 18.44 37.00
N LEU A 24 -14.32 17.57 37.99
CA LEU A 24 -13.31 16.51 38.00
C LEU A 24 -13.61 15.57 36.81
N ALA A 25 -12.95 15.81 35.68
CA ALA A 25 -12.91 14.83 34.60
C ALA A 25 -12.00 13.68 35.06
N LEU A 26 -12.60 12.53 35.35
CA LEU A 26 -11.85 11.27 35.47
C LEU A 26 -11.25 10.99 34.09
N ALA A 27 -9.97 11.33 33.91
CA ALA A 27 -9.21 10.89 32.75
C ALA A 27 -9.07 9.37 32.83
N SER A 28 -9.87 8.65 32.06
CA SER A 28 -9.62 7.25 31.75
C SER A 28 -8.27 7.18 31.02
N VAL A 29 -7.22 6.78 31.73
CA VAL A 29 -5.91 6.48 31.14
C VAL A 29 -6.15 5.31 30.16
N PRO A 30 -5.94 5.47 28.85
CA PRO A 30 -5.93 4.30 27.99
C PRO A 30 -4.75 3.43 28.43
N THR A 31 -5.00 2.15 28.71
CA THR A 31 -3.93 1.17 28.82
C THR A 31 -3.24 1.10 27.47
N VAL A 32 -2.04 1.68 27.38
CA VAL A 32 -1.13 1.44 26.26
C VAL A 32 -0.66 0.00 26.42
N GLN A 33 -1.34 -0.93 25.76
CA GLN A 33 -0.79 -2.26 25.54
C GLN A 33 0.26 -2.11 24.44
N ALA A 34 1.53 -2.08 24.84
CA ALA A 34 2.60 -2.44 23.92
C ALA A 34 2.38 -3.92 23.57
N ALA A 35 1.94 -4.20 22.35
CA ALA A 35 1.92 -5.56 21.84
C ALA A 35 3.38 -5.96 21.59
N ASP A 36 4.01 -6.58 22.59
CA ASP A 36 5.25 -7.32 22.39
C ASP A 36 4.91 -8.56 21.55
N TYR A 37 5.04 -8.42 20.23
CA TYR A 37 4.95 -9.54 19.29
C TYR A 37 6.21 -10.40 19.40
N ILE A 38 6.34 -11.17 20.48
CA ILE A 38 7.31 -12.28 20.56
C ILE A 38 6.53 -13.59 20.45
N ALA A 39 6.00 -13.83 19.26
CA ALA A 39 5.57 -15.15 18.83
C ALA A 39 6.18 -15.42 17.45
N PRO A 40 6.78 -16.59 17.21
CA PRO A 40 7.07 -16.99 15.84
C PRO A 40 5.74 -17.02 15.09
N ALA A 41 5.65 -16.29 13.98
CA ALA A 41 4.50 -16.40 13.10
C ALA A 41 4.29 -17.89 12.76
N PRO A 42 3.07 -18.45 12.90
CA PRO A 42 2.81 -19.79 12.41
C PRO A 42 3.19 -19.82 10.93
N ALA A 43 3.94 -20.85 10.51
CA ALA A 43 4.39 -21.02 9.13
C ALA A 43 3.21 -20.76 8.19
N GLY A 44 3.25 -19.60 7.52
CA GLY A 44 2.11 -19.06 6.81
C GLY A 44 1.66 -20.08 5.78
N VAL A 45 0.42 -20.55 5.90
CA VAL A 45 -0.30 -21.04 4.73
C VAL A 45 -0.31 -19.84 3.80
N ALA A 46 0.42 -19.90 2.69
CA ALA A 46 0.36 -18.88 1.64
C ALA A 46 -1.07 -18.89 1.10
N ASP A 47 -1.94 -18.16 1.78
CA ASP A 47 -3.29 -17.93 1.32
C ASP A 47 -3.12 -17.20 -0.01
N ALA A 48 -3.74 -17.71 -1.07
CA ALA A 48 -3.92 -16.96 -2.31
C ALA A 48 -4.45 -15.54 -2.05
N GLY A 49 -5.06 -15.32 -0.87
CA GLY A 49 -5.28 -14.03 -0.24
C GLY A 49 -4.12 -13.04 -0.38
N LEU A 50 -2.85 -13.38 -0.10
CA LEU A 50 -1.73 -12.42 -0.20
C LEU A 50 -1.55 -11.89 -1.63
N CYS A 51 -1.61 -12.77 -2.62
CA CYS A 51 -1.54 -12.40 -4.04
C CYS A 51 -2.68 -11.43 -4.40
N ASN A 52 -3.89 -11.69 -3.90
CA ASN A 52 -5.08 -10.88 -4.18
C ASN A 52 -5.28 -9.69 -3.22
N GLN A 53 -4.33 -9.40 -2.33
CA GLN A 53 -4.44 -8.25 -1.45
C GLN A 53 -4.34 -6.95 -2.25
N GLN A 54 -5.31 -6.06 -2.03
CA GLN A 54 -5.36 -4.77 -2.71
C GLN A 54 -4.07 -3.95 -2.55
N SER A 55 -3.38 -4.07 -1.41
CA SER A 55 -2.11 -3.39 -1.15
C SER A 55 -0.95 -3.88 -2.02
N VAL A 56 -0.95 -5.17 -2.38
CA VAL A 56 0.04 -5.78 -3.30
C VAL A 56 -0.28 -5.40 -4.73
N LEU A 57 -1.53 -5.60 -5.16
CA LEU A 57 -1.98 -5.25 -6.51
C LEU A 57 -1.75 -3.76 -6.83
N ARG A 58 -2.01 -2.86 -5.87
CA ARG A 58 -1.73 -1.41 -6.03
C ARG A 58 -0.25 -1.12 -6.28
N ARG A 59 0.67 -1.87 -5.66
CA ARG A 59 2.11 -1.69 -5.87
C ARG A 59 2.51 -2.10 -7.29
N VAL A 60 1.99 -3.23 -7.78
CA VAL A 60 2.18 -3.67 -9.17
C VAL A 60 1.65 -2.62 -10.15
N VAL A 61 0.40 -2.16 -9.97
CA VAL A 61 -0.22 -1.15 -10.85
C VAL A 61 0.54 0.18 -10.82
N SER A 62 0.91 0.67 -9.64
CA SER A 62 1.66 1.92 -9.49
C SER A 62 3.06 1.82 -10.08
N GLY A 63 3.77 0.72 -9.80
CA GLY A 63 5.11 0.46 -10.32
C GLY A 63 5.12 0.35 -11.84
N PHE A 64 4.16 -0.39 -12.41
CA PHE A 64 4.01 -0.48 -13.87
C PHE A 64 3.72 0.89 -14.48
N GLY A 65 2.80 1.65 -13.89
CA GLY A 65 2.50 3.02 -14.31
C GLY A 65 3.72 3.95 -14.24
N TYR A 66 4.62 3.73 -13.28
CA TYR A 66 5.89 4.45 -13.23
C TYR A 66 6.83 3.99 -14.35
N GLN A 67 7.02 2.68 -14.51
CA GLN A 67 7.87 2.06 -15.53
C GLN A 67 7.53 2.55 -16.94
N VAL A 68 6.27 2.43 -17.36
CA VAL A 68 5.84 2.85 -18.71
C VAL A 68 6.08 4.34 -18.97
N ARG A 69 6.09 5.19 -17.93
CA ARG A 69 6.35 6.63 -18.07
C ARG A 69 7.86 6.94 -18.17
N HIS A 70 8.69 6.24 -17.40
CA HIS A 70 10.10 6.60 -17.20
C HIS A 70 11.10 5.72 -17.96
N VAL A 71 10.74 4.50 -18.37
CA VAL A 71 11.59 3.68 -19.23
C VAL A 71 11.41 4.13 -20.69
N PRO A 72 12.50 4.45 -21.42
CA PRO A 72 12.42 4.87 -22.81
C PRO A 72 11.82 3.80 -23.72
N ASN A 73 11.09 4.25 -24.75
CA ASN A 73 10.54 3.40 -25.81
C ASN A 73 9.63 2.25 -25.32
N LEU A 74 8.91 2.46 -24.23
CA LEU A 74 7.77 1.62 -23.84
C LEU A 74 6.45 2.25 -24.30
N PRO A 75 5.45 1.43 -24.69
CA PRO A 75 4.09 1.89 -24.90
C PRO A 75 3.54 2.58 -23.65
N LYS A 76 2.88 3.73 -23.81
CA LYS A 76 2.30 4.51 -22.71
C LYS A 76 0.89 4.01 -22.36
N VAL A 77 0.84 2.82 -21.76
CA VAL A 77 -0.42 2.15 -21.35
C VAL A 77 -0.44 1.92 -19.85
N GLY A 78 -1.63 1.83 -19.25
CA GLY A 78 -1.80 1.51 -17.82
C GLY A 78 -2.50 0.17 -17.62
N ILE A 79 -2.33 -0.43 -16.45
CA ILE A 79 -3.15 -1.57 -16.01
C ILE A 79 -4.49 -1.02 -15.51
N THR A 80 -5.59 -1.42 -16.14
CA THR A 80 -6.96 -1.03 -15.78
C THR A 80 -7.63 -2.06 -14.86
N ALA A 81 -7.24 -3.34 -14.99
CA ALA A 81 -7.68 -4.42 -14.12
C ALA A 81 -6.63 -5.53 -14.03
N MET A 82 -6.69 -6.31 -12.96
CA MET A 82 -5.94 -7.56 -12.81
C MET A 82 -6.94 -8.70 -12.56
N SER A 83 -6.85 -9.78 -13.34
CA SER A 83 -7.69 -10.97 -13.21
C SER A 83 -6.84 -12.24 -13.03
N ASP A 84 -7.49 -13.37 -12.78
CA ASP A 84 -6.86 -14.69 -12.71
C ASP A 84 -5.68 -14.77 -11.73
N VAL A 85 -5.81 -14.05 -10.62
CA VAL A 85 -4.80 -13.96 -9.58
C VAL A 85 -4.63 -15.31 -8.90
N ARG A 86 -3.41 -15.84 -8.90
CA ARG A 86 -3.08 -17.12 -8.27
C ARG A 86 -1.67 -17.15 -7.70
N LEU A 87 -1.51 -17.91 -6.62
CA LEU A 87 -0.22 -18.32 -6.08
C LEU A 87 0.44 -19.32 -7.04
N THR A 88 1.73 -19.14 -7.35
CA THR A 88 2.50 -20.09 -8.19
C THR A 88 3.62 -20.77 -7.43
N ARG A 89 4.24 -20.06 -6.48
CA ARG A 89 5.30 -20.61 -5.62
C ARG A 89 5.28 -19.89 -4.28
N TYR A 90 5.61 -20.62 -3.23
CA TYR A 90 5.81 -20.07 -1.90
C TYR A 90 7.10 -20.61 -1.30
N GLU A 91 7.92 -19.71 -0.78
CA GLU A 91 9.20 -19.99 -0.15
C GLU A 91 9.14 -19.50 1.30
N PRO A 92 8.79 -20.39 2.25
CA PRO A 92 8.67 -20.01 3.65
C PRO A 92 10.04 -19.70 4.24
N LYS A 93 10.03 -18.85 5.27
CA LYS A 93 11.22 -18.60 6.09
C LYS A 93 11.58 -19.84 6.92
N VAL A 94 12.83 -20.33 6.80
CA VAL A 94 13.32 -21.49 7.57
C VAL A 94 14.19 -21.04 8.75
N SER A 95 14.99 -19.99 8.55
CA SER A 95 15.84 -19.37 9.56
C SER A 95 15.49 -17.89 9.76
N PRO A 96 15.77 -17.27 10.92
CA PRO A 96 15.62 -15.82 11.15
C PRO A 96 16.27 -14.92 10.09
N ALA A 97 17.33 -15.40 9.42
CA ALA A 97 18.04 -14.65 8.38
C ALA A 97 17.39 -14.77 6.98
N ASP A 98 16.49 -15.73 6.78
CA ASP A 98 15.86 -15.95 5.48
C ASP A 98 14.73 -14.95 5.23
N ILE A 99 14.47 -14.72 3.95
CA ILE A 99 13.38 -13.87 3.46
C ILE A 99 12.27 -14.78 2.97
N GLU A 100 11.08 -14.63 3.53
CA GLU A 100 9.88 -15.29 3.04
C GLU A 100 9.43 -14.67 1.73
N ARG A 101 9.16 -15.50 0.72
CA ARG A 101 8.75 -15.05 -0.62
C ARG A 101 7.48 -15.73 -1.08
N THR A 102 6.55 -14.93 -1.58
CA THR A 102 5.31 -15.41 -2.20
C THR A 102 5.26 -14.96 -3.65
N TYR A 103 5.26 -15.92 -4.58
CA TYR A 103 5.24 -15.67 -6.02
C TYR A 103 3.83 -15.88 -6.55
N CYS A 104 3.39 -14.91 -7.35
CA CYS A 104 2.04 -14.82 -7.83
C CYS A 104 2.02 -14.54 -9.33
N GLN A 105 0.97 -15.05 -9.97
CA GLN A 105 0.64 -14.74 -11.35
C GLN A 105 -0.73 -14.08 -11.40
N ALA A 106 -0.89 -13.14 -12.34
CA ALA A 106 -2.19 -12.63 -12.75
C ALA A 106 -2.19 -12.31 -14.25
N THR A 107 -3.35 -11.93 -14.76
CA THR A 107 -3.52 -11.33 -16.08
C THR A 107 -3.79 -9.85 -15.92
N ALA A 108 -2.94 -9.00 -16.49
CA ALA A 108 -3.15 -7.56 -16.55
C ALA A 108 -3.99 -7.20 -17.78
N VAL A 109 -5.06 -6.45 -17.57
CA VAL A 109 -5.83 -5.77 -18.62
C VAL A 109 -5.23 -4.40 -18.81
N LEU A 110 -4.73 -4.11 -20.01
CA LEU A 110 -4.10 -2.85 -20.34
C LEU A 110 -5.11 -1.87 -20.95
N SER A 111 -4.82 -0.57 -20.84
CA SER A 111 -5.68 0.50 -21.34
C SER A 111 -5.85 0.53 -22.87
N ASP A 112 -5.02 -0.20 -23.60
CA ASP A 112 -5.13 -0.42 -25.06
C ASP A 112 -5.96 -1.67 -25.41
N GLY A 113 -6.59 -2.30 -24.41
CA GLY A 113 -7.41 -3.51 -24.56
C GLY A 113 -6.60 -4.80 -24.63
N GLN A 114 -5.28 -4.75 -24.50
CA GLN A 114 -4.43 -5.93 -24.51
C GLN A 114 -4.42 -6.64 -23.15
N TYR A 115 -4.34 -7.97 -23.20
CA TYR A 115 -4.13 -8.80 -22.02
C TYR A 115 -2.67 -9.26 -21.98
N ARG A 116 -2.01 -9.11 -20.84
CA ARG A 116 -0.63 -9.54 -20.64
C ARG A 116 -0.48 -10.31 -19.33
N PRO A 117 0.23 -11.45 -19.32
CA PRO A 117 0.56 -12.09 -18.06
C PRO A 117 1.48 -11.18 -17.25
N VAL A 118 1.21 -11.08 -15.96
CA VAL A 118 2.04 -10.38 -14.99
C VAL A 118 2.45 -11.35 -13.90
N TRP A 119 3.73 -11.31 -13.58
CA TRP A 119 4.36 -12.11 -12.54
C TRP A 119 4.85 -11.14 -11.47
N TYR A 120 4.59 -11.44 -10.21
CA TYR A 120 5.01 -10.59 -9.11
C TYR A 120 5.34 -11.43 -7.88
N MET A 121 6.29 -10.93 -7.11
CA MET A 121 6.80 -11.57 -5.90
C MET A 121 6.63 -10.61 -4.74
N VAL A 122 6.18 -11.13 -3.60
CA VAL A 122 6.08 -10.40 -2.35
C VAL A 122 7.15 -10.94 -1.40
N GLU A 123 8.03 -10.05 -0.94
CA GLU A 123 9.08 -10.41 0.02
C GLU A 123 8.77 -9.81 1.39
N GLU A 124 8.75 -10.64 2.42
CA GLU A 124 8.45 -10.23 3.80
C GLU A 124 9.66 -9.53 4.44
N GLY A 125 9.40 -8.41 5.13
CA GLY A 125 10.45 -7.64 5.81
C GLY A 125 11.43 -6.90 4.88
N GLN A 126 11.23 -6.92 3.57
CA GLN A 126 12.11 -6.25 2.58
C GLN A 126 11.58 -4.88 2.14
N GLY A 127 10.60 -4.30 2.84
CA GLY A 127 10.12 -2.97 2.55
C GLY A 127 11.13 -1.85 2.88
N PHE A 128 10.66 -0.60 2.82
CA PHE A 128 11.52 0.56 3.08
C PHE A 128 12.14 0.48 4.48
N ALA A 129 13.48 0.56 4.56
CA ALA A 129 14.23 0.42 5.81
C ALA A 129 13.88 -0.87 6.60
N ALA A 130 13.66 -1.98 5.89
CA ALA A 130 13.25 -3.28 6.42
C ALA A 130 11.84 -3.28 7.07
N LEU A 131 11.01 -2.28 6.81
CA LEU A 131 9.65 -2.19 7.32
C LEU A 131 8.62 -2.61 6.26
N GLY A 132 7.86 -3.65 6.59
CA GLY A 132 6.80 -4.17 5.75
C GLY A 132 7.32 -4.98 4.55
N ARG A 133 6.48 -5.08 3.51
CA ARG A 133 6.72 -5.96 2.35
C ARG A 133 7.28 -5.20 1.15
N ASN A 134 8.21 -5.84 0.44
CA ASN A 134 8.59 -5.46 -0.92
C ASN A 134 7.67 -6.16 -1.93
N VAL A 135 7.40 -5.51 -3.06
CA VAL A 135 6.67 -6.12 -4.17
C VAL A 135 7.45 -5.88 -5.45
N GLU A 136 7.98 -6.95 -6.01
CA GLU A 136 8.64 -6.97 -7.31
C GLU A 136 7.68 -7.48 -8.38
N PHE A 137 7.78 -6.96 -9.60
CA PHE A 137 6.84 -7.33 -10.67
C PHE A 137 7.45 -7.26 -12.06
N CYS A 138 6.91 -8.06 -12.97
CA CYS A 138 7.23 -8.06 -14.39
C CYS A 138 5.95 -8.30 -15.21
N VAL A 139 5.66 -7.38 -16.13
CA VAL A 139 4.61 -7.55 -17.13
C VAL A 139 5.27 -8.03 -18.42
N ASP A 140 4.80 -9.16 -18.94
CA ASP A 140 5.39 -9.77 -20.14
C ASP A 140 5.33 -8.80 -21.33
N GLY A 141 6.49 -8.59 -21.98
CA GLY A 141 6.66 -7.62 -23.05
C GLY A 141 6.98 -6.18 -22.61
N PHE A 142 7.03 -5.88 -21.30
CA PHE A 142 7.38 -4.55 -20.78
C PHE A 142 8.71 -4.50 -20.01
N ASP A 143 9.34 -5.64 -19.74
CA ASP A 143 10.71 -5.71 -19.21
C ASP A 143 11.74 -5.55 -20.34
N ARG A 144 11.97 -4.29 -20.74
CA ARG A 144 12.85 -3.94 -21.87
C ARG A 144 14.31 -4.36 -21.67
N TRP A 145 14.79 -4.35 -20.43
CA TRP A 145 16.20 -4.59 -20.11
C TRP A 145 16.45 -5.99 -19.56
N TYR A 146 15.43 -6.86 -19.56
CA TYR A 146 15.53 -8.22 -19.04
C TYR A 146 16.01 -8.24 -17.57
N VAL A 147 15.52 -7.31 -16.75
CA VAL A 147 15.81 -7.27 -15.30
C VAL A 147 15.35 -8.56 -14.63
N TYR A 148 14.19 -9.08 -15.06
CA TYR A 148 13.62 -10.35 -14.62
C TYR A 148 13.76 -11.45 -15.67
N ASP A 149 14.69 -11.27 -16.60
CA ASP A 149 15.01 -12.19 -17.68
C ASP A 149 13.86 -12.42 -18.69
N GLY A 150 14.11 -13.20 -19.74
CA GLY A 150 13.16 -13.49 -20.80
C GLY A 150 11.84 -14.04 -20.27
N ARG A 151 10.74 -13.35 -20.61
CA ARG A 151 9.37 -13.69 -20.20
C ARG A 151 9.21 -13.74 -18.67
N CYS A 152 9.88 -12.86 -17.92
CA CYS A 152 9.74 -12.77 -16.46
C CYS A 152 10.16 -14.05 -15.71
N ARG A 153 11.18 -14.78 -16.20
CA ARG A 153 11.60 -16.08 -15.65
C ARG A 153 11.93 -16.03 -14.16
N VAL A 154 12.53 -14.94 -13.68
CA VAL A 154 12.93 -14.79 -12.27
C VAL A 154 11.72 -14.78 -11.32
N LEU A 155 10.55 -14.33 -11.78
CA LEU A 155 9.35 -14.18 -10.96
C LEU A 155 8.32 -15.32 -11.13
N ARG A 156 8.69 -16.44 -11.77
CA ARG A 156 7.79 -17.54 -12.13
C ARG A 156 7.75 -18.71 -11.15
#